data_AF-H3ZGD6-F1
#
_entry.id   AF-H3ZGD6-F1
#
_cell.length_a   1.000
_cell.length_b   1.000
_cell.length_c   1.000
_cell.angle_alpha   90.00
_cell.angle_beta   90.00
_cell.angle_gamma   90.00
#
_symmetry.space_group_name_H-M   'P 1'
#
loop_
_entity.id
_entity.type
_entity.pdbx_description
1 polymer ?
#
loop_
_entity_poly.entity_id
_entity_poly.type
_entity_poly.pdbx_seq_one_letter_code
_entity_poly.pdbx_strand_id
1 'polypeptide(L)'
;MRYLAVLVILLQLAGCSNTRFIKLEQTAAPVLDPVTSLLAYRFISLQQQDAASIAGYCQALRDQSPSSQLYLLQLACAERWLSKPLSNSERQAAIALYNAALLPLVRAALQPAAQQPAYLALQLEVLSDDGLPLTHFTLAADVQAKDPLMQAPAVQALGISLVGQRPNTGQGRDRWYPPEGIFRAVTVFLQALIFETRCNRCCGCRRG
;
A
#
# COMPACT_ATOMS: atom_id res chain seq x y z
N MET A 1 27.08 -10.64 42.09
CA MET A 1 26.86 -9.18 41.91
C MET A 1 27.32 -8.62 40.56
N ARG A 2 28.42 -9.10 39.94
CA ARG A 2 28.89 -8.59 38.63
C ARG A 2 27.91 -8.76 37.46
N TYR A 3 27.17 -9.88 37.38
CA TYR A 3 26.21 -10.14 36.30
C TYR A 3 24.94 -9.27 36.36
N LEU A 4 24.56 -8.81 37.55
CA LEU A 4 23.36 -7.99 37.76
C LEU A 4 23.58 -6.56 37.26
N ALA A 5 24.80 -6.04 37.42
CA ALA A 5 25.20 -4.75 36.86
C ALA A 5 25.21 -4.76 35.32
N VAL A 6 25.68 -5.84 34.69
CA VAL A 6 25.68 -5.99 33.23
C VAL A 6 24.25 -6.06 32.67
N LEU A 7 23.34 -6.77 33.36
CA LEU A 7 21.94 -6.88 32.95
C LEU A 7 21.20 -5.53 33.05
N VAL A 8 21.46 -4.76 34.11
CA VAL A 8 20.89 -3.42 34.29
C VAL A 8 21.42 -2.43 33.24
N ILE A 9 22.70 -2.51 32.89
CA ILE A 9 23.28 -1.66 31.83
C ILE A 9 22.69 -2.02 30.46
N LEU A 10 22.51 -3.32 30.16
CA LEU A 10 21.86 -3.78 28.93
C LEU A 10 20.39 -3.36 28.84
N LEU A 11 19.66 -3.35 29.96
CA LEU A 11 18.28 -2.86 30.04
C LEU A 11 18.17 -1.34 29.84
N GLN A 12 19.16 -0.56 30.26
CA GLN A 12 19.20 0.90 30.05
C GLN A 12 19.56 1.29 28.61
N LEU A 13 20.42 0.50 27.94
CA LEU A 13 20.75 0.68 26.52
C LEU A 13 19.57 0.36 25.59
N ALA A 14 18.65 -0.51 26.00
CA ALA A 14 17.41 -0.80 25.26
C ALA A 14 16.38 0.37 25.28
N GLY A 15 16.55 1.36 26.16
CA GLY A 15 15.64 2.51 26.28
C GLY A 15 15.95 3.71 25.38
N CYS A 16 17.10 3.71 24.69
CA CYS A 16 17.63 4.91 24.03
C CYS A 16 17.16 5.14 22.58
N SER A 17 16.32 4.27 22.00
CA SER A 17 15.79 4.47 20.64
C SER A 17 14.33 4.93 20.62
N ASN A 18 13.89 5.69 21.62
CA ASN A 18 12.56 6.28 21.60
C ASN A 18 12.56 7.48 20.64
N THR A 19 11.97 7.32 19.46
CA THR A 19 11.79 8.41 18.49
C THR A 19 11.11 9.61 19.18
N ARG A 20 11.83 10.71 19.34
CA ARG A 20 11.41 11.82 20.22
C ARG A 20 10.14 12.52 19.73
N PHE A 21 9.88 12.51 18.42
CA PHE A 21 8.80 13.26 17.78
C PHE A 21 7.78 12.39 17.04
N ILE A 22 8.09 11.10 16.82
CA ILE A 22 7.29 10.21 15.98
C ILE A 22 6.83 9.01 16.81
N LYS A 23 5.60 8.57 16.56
CA LYS A 23 5.03 7.30 17.00
C LYS A 23 4.61 6.53 15.75
N LEU A 24 4.97 5.26 15.69
CA LEU A 24 4.48 4.34 14.66
C LEU A 24 3.21 3.67 15.19
N GLU A 25 2.08 3.92 14.53
CA GLU A 25 0.84 3.20 14.80
C GLU A 25 0.84 1.92 13.97
N GLN A 26 1.02 0.79 14.64
CA GLN A 26 1.02 -0.52 14.00
C GLN A 26 -0.42 -0.93 13.69
N THR A 27 -0.97 -0.38 12.62
CA THR A 27 -2.25 -0.85 12.08
C THR A 27 -2.03 -2.23 11.49
N ALA A 28 -2.73 -3.25 11.99
CA ALA A 28 -2.63 -4.60 11.46
C ALA A 28 -3.02 -4.64 9.97
N ALA A 29 -2.33 -5.46 9.18
CA ALA A 29 -2.78 -5.76 7.84
C ALA A 29 -4.14 -6.48 7.88
N PRO A 30 -5.07 -6.14 6.98
CA PRO A 30 -6.30 -6.90 6.86
C PRO A 30 -5.98 -8.33 6.39
N VAL A 31 -6.75 -9.30 6.88
CA VAL A 31 -6.70 -10.66 6.33
C VAL A 31 -7.28 -10.60 4.92
N LEU A 32 -6.49 -11.00 3.94
CA LEU A 32 -6.90 -11.00 2.55
C LEU A 32 -7.36 -12.40 2.14
N ASP A 33 -8.67 -12.58 2.03
CA ASP A 33 -9.28 -13.84 1.60
C ASP A 33 -8.87 -14.22 0.17
N PRO A 34 -8.88 -15.52 -0.18
CA PRO A 34 -8.62 -15.96 -1.55
C PRO A 34 -9.61 -15.34 -2.53
N VAL A 35 -9.11 -15.00 -3.72
CA VAL A 35 -9.93 -14.54 -4.83
C VAL A 35 -10.78 -15.70 -5.35
N THR A 36 -12.10 -15.51 -5.39
CA THR A 36 -13.04 -16.49 -5.95
C THR A 36 -13.48 -16.09 -7.36
N SER A 37 -14.12 -17.03 -8.06
CA SER A 37 -14.71 -16.79 -9.39
C SER A 37 -15.76 -15.68 -9.40
N LEU A 38 -16.37 -15.36 -8.24
CA LEU A 38 -17.32 -14.26 -8.10
C LEU A 38 -16.70 -12.92 -8.50
N LEU A 39 -15.42 -12.69 -8.20
CA LEU A 39 -14.73 -11.46 -8.57
C LEU A 39 -14.73 -11.26 -10.09
N ALA A 40 -14.53 -12.32 -10.87
CA ALA A 40 -14.55 -12.25 -12.33
C ALA A 40 -15.92 -11.80 -12.86
N TYR A 41 -17.01 -12.36 -12.32
CA TYR A 41 -18.37 -11.93 -12.69
C TYR A 41 -18.60 -10.46 -12.36
N ARG A 42 -18.22 -10.01 -11.15
CA ARG A 42 -18.37 -8.60 -10.75
C ARG A 42 -17.52 -7.67 -11.61
N PHE A 43 -16.33 -8.11 -12.03
CA PHE A 43 -15.48 -7.35 -12.93
C PHE A 43 -16.09 -7.21 -14.32
N ILE A 44 -16.73 -8.26 -14.86
CA ILE A 44 -17.47 -8.18 -16.12
C ILE A 44 -18.64 -7.18 -15.99
N SER A 45 -19.40 -7.24 -14.90
CA SER A 45 -20.48 -6.28 -14.64
C SER A 45 -19.96 -4.84 -14.56
N LEU A 46 -18.79 -4.63 -13.93
CA LEU A 46 -18.11 -3.34 -13.90
C LEU A 46 -17.75 -2.88 -15.31
N GLN A 47 -17.21 -3.75 -16.18
CA GLN A 47 -16.86 -3.42 -17.57
C GLN A 47 -18.09 -3.06 -18.41
N GLN A 48 -19.24 -3.66 -18.13
CA GLN A 48 -20.50 -3.37 -18.82
C GLN A 48 -21.18 -2.06 -18.39
N GLN A 49 -20.76 -1.43 -17.29
CA GLN A 49 -21.31 -0.13 -16.89
C GLN A 49 -21.05 0.91 -17.98
N ASP A 50 -22.02 1.77 -18.26
CA ASP A 50 -21.85 2.91 -19.14
C ASP A 50 -21.04 4.03 -18.45
N ALA A 51 -20.62 5.02 -19.23
CA ALA A 51 -19.79 6.10 -18.70
C ALA A 51 -20.53 7.03 -17.74
N ALA A 52 -21.87 7.12 -17.83
CA ALA A 52 -22.67 7.99 -16.96
C ALA A 52 -23.00 7.31 -15.63
N SER A 53 -23.16 5.99 -15.60
CA SER A 53 -23.45 5.22 -14.38
C SER A 53 -22.23 4.87 -13.53
N ILE A 54 -21.01 4.97 -14.07
CA ILE A 54 -19.79 4.51 -13.39
C ILE A 54 -19.59 5.17 -12.01
N ALA A 55 -19.90 6.47 -11.89
CA ALA A 55 -19.77 7.19 -10.63
C ALA A 55 -20.68 6.62 -9.54
N GLY A 56 -21.95 6.41 -9.86
CA GLY A 56 -22.93 5.82 -8.94
C GLY A 56 -22.58 4.38 -8.58
N TYR A 57 -22.11 3.59 -9.56
CA TYR A 57 -21.66 2.22 -9.32
C TYR A 57 -20.44 2.19 -8.37
N CYS A 58 -19.42 3.01 -8.60
CA CYS A 58 -18.24 3.07 -7.74
C CYS A 58 -18.56 3.56 -6.33
N GLN A 59 -19.50 4.50 -6.18
CA GLN A 59 -19.98 4.95 -4.88
C GLN A 59 -20.73 3.82 -4.15
N ALA A 60 -21.61 3.09 -4.82
CA ALA A 60 -22.32 1.95 -4.24
C ALA A 60 -21.38 0.80 -3.81
N LEU A 61 -20.19 0.69 -4.41
CA LEU A 61 -19.17 -0.24 -3.95
C LEU A 61 -18.49 0.21 -2.65
N ARG A 62 -18.42 1.53 -2.36
CA ARG A 62 -17.78 2.06 -1.16
C ARG A 62 -18.46 1.60 0.13
N ASP A 63 -19.78 1.52 0.10
CA ASP A 63 -20.61 1.25 1.29
C ASP A 63 -20.73 -0.25 1.60
N GLN A 64 -20.08 -1.11 0.81
CA GLN A 64 -20.11 -2.55 1.02
C GLN A 64 -19.10 -3.01 2.07
N SER A 65 -19.41 -4.12 2.73
CA SER A 65 -18.52 -4.70 3.74
C SER A 65 -17.13 -5.01 3.19
N PRO A 66 -16.06 -4.64 3.92
CA PRO A 66 -14.69 -4.80 3.45
C PRO A 66 -14.35 -6.27 3.21
N SER A 67 -13.72 -6.54 2.06
CA SER A 67 -13.15 -7.84 1.70
C SER A 67 -12.03 -7.64 0.66
N SER A 68 -11.12 -8.61 0.54
CA SER A 68 -10.04 -8.55 -0.47
C SER A 68 -10.56 -8.34 -1.88
N GLN A 69 -11.61 -9.07 -2.25
CA GLN A 69 -12.26 -8.98 -3.56
C GLN A 69 -12.94 -7.62 -3.77
N LEU A 70 -13.53 -7.05 -2.72
CA LEU A 70 -14.12 -5.72 -2.81
C LEU A 70 -13.04 -4.66 -3.03
N TYR A 71 -11.88 -4.74 -2.36
CA TYR A 71 -10.78 -3.80 -2.58
C TYR A 71 -10.29 -3.84 -4.03
N LEU A 72 -10.10 -5.04 -4.60
CA LEU A 72 -9.71 -5.19 -6.00
C LEU A 72 -10.76 -4.60 -6.96
N LEU A 73 -12.04 -4.82 -6.68
CA LEU A 73 -13.14 -4.29 -7.48
C LEU A 73 -13.27 -2.76 -7.36
N GLN A 74 -13.15 -2.21 -6.15
CA GLN A 74 -13.15 -0.77 -5.90
C GLN A 74 -11.97 -0.08 -6.59
N LEU A 75 -10.79 -0.69 -6.56
CA LEU A 75 -9.60 -0.19 -7.23
C LEU A 75 -9.79 -0.14 -8.75
N ALA A 76 -10.29 -1.23 -9.35
CA ALA A 76 -10.63 -1.27 -10.77
C ALA A 76 -11.70 -0.24 -11.15
N CYS A 77 -12.71 -0.05 -10.30
CA CYS A 77 -13.76 0.93 -10.51
C CYS A 77 -13.18 2.35 -10.49
N ALA A 78 -12.35 2.65 -9.49
CA ALA A 78 -11.75 3.96 -9.33
C ALA A 78 -10.79 4.31 -10.48
N GLU A 79 -9.97 3.36 -10.95
CA GLU A 79 -9.15 3.52 -12.16
C GLU A 79 -10.00 3.87 -13.38
N ARG A 80 -11.07 3.11 -13.61
CA ARG A 80 -11.99 3.37 -14.72
C ARG A 80 -12.66 4.73 -14.57
N TRP A 81 -13.05 5.13 -13.37
CA TRP A 81 -13.66 6.41 -13.11
C TRP A 81 -12.67 7.57 -13.36
N LEU A 82 -11.44 7.45 -12.86
CA LEU A 82 -10.35 8.42 -13.06
C LEU A 82 -9.93 8.56 -14.54
N SER A 83 -10.17 7.55 -15.38
CA SER A 83 -9.93 7.63 -16.82
C SER A 83 -10.89 8.57 -17.58
N LYS A 84 -11.93 9.07 -16.91
CA LYS A 84 -12.95 9.95 -17.51
C LYS A 84 -12.66 11.43 -17.25
N PRO A 85 -13.20 12.35 -18.08
CA PRO A 85 -13.24 13.75 -17.73
C PRO A 85 -14.18 13.92 -16.53
N LEU A 86 -13.64 14.32 -15.39
CA LEU A 86 -14.37 14.49 -14.13
C LEU A 86 -14.31 15.93 -13.66
N SER A 87 -15.39 16.37 -12.99
CA SER A 87 -15.34 17.58 -12.17
C SER A 87 -14.34 17.41 -11.01
N ASN A 88 -13.94 18.51 -10.37
CA ASN A 88 -13.00 18.46 -9.25
C ASN A 88 -13.51 17.62 -8.08
N SER A 89 -14.81 17.69 -7.77
CA SER A 89 -15.43 16.91 -6.70
C SER A 89 -15.47 15.42 -7.01
N GLU A 90 -15.84 15.04 -8.24
CA GLU A 90 -15.83 13.64 -8.69
C GLU A 90 -14.41 13.08 -8.71
N ARG A 91 -13.43 13.88 -9.15
CA ARG A 91 -12.02 13.50 -9.12
C ARG A 91 -11.55 13.21 -7.68
N GLN A 92 -11.86 14.09 -6.73
CA GLN A 92 -11.53 13.87 -5.32
C GLN A 92 -12.22 12.62 -4.77
N ALA A 93 -13.50 12.41 -5.10
CA ALA A 93 -14.23 11.22 -4.67
C ALA A 93 -13.62 9.92 -5.26
N ALA A 94 -13.19 9.94 -6.52
CA ALA A 94 -12.55 8.83 -7.19
C ALA A 94 -11.15 8.54 -6.60
N ILE A 95 -10.33 9.58 -6.35
CA ILE A 95 -9.04 9.46 -5.65
C ILE A 95 -9.23 8.88 -4.25
N ALA A 96 -10.23 9.34 -3.50
CA ALA A 96 -10.52 8.82 -2.17
C ALA A 96 -10.91 7.34 -2.21
N LEU A 97 -11.72 6.91 -3.20
CA LEU A 97 -12.04 5.49 -3.39
C LEU A 97 -10.81 4.67 -3.75
N TYR A 98 -10.00 5.18 -4.68
CA TYR A 98 -8.76 4.54 -5.12
C TYR A 98 -7.80 4.32 -3.95
N ASN A 99 -7.51 5.37 -3.17
CA ASN A 99 -6.59 5.28 -2.04
C ASN A 99 -7.14 4.40 -0.91
N ALA A 100 -8.44 4.47 -0.63
CA ALA A 100 -9.09 3.63 0.38
C ALA A 100 -9.01 2.13 0.02
N ALA A 101 -9.10 1.80 -1.27
CA ALA A 101 -8.95 0.43 -1.76
C ALA A 101 -7.48 -0.02 -1.85
N LEU A 102 -6.56 0.89 -2.21
CA LEU A 102 -5.15 0.57 -2.39
C LEU A 102 -4.42 0.37 -1.04
N LEU A 103 -4.70 1.21 -0.04
CA LEU A 103 -4.05 1.15 1.28
C LEU A 103 -4.06 -0.25 1.93
N PRO A 104 -5.20 -0.95 2.07
CA PRO A 104 -5.23 -2.29 2.67
C PRO A 104 -4.42 -3.32 1.87
N LEU A 105 -4.41 -3.21 0.53
CA LEU A 105 -3.63 -4.09 -0.34
C LEU A 105 -2.12 -3.84 -0.17
N VAL A 106 -1.70 -2.57 -0.15
CA VAL A 106 -0.29 -2.20 0.09
C VAL A 106 0.14 -2.68 1.46
N ARG A 107 -0.67 -2.47 2.50
CA ARG A 107 -0.34 -2.93 3.86
C ARG A 107 -0.17 -4.45 3.94
N ALA A 108 -1.00 -5.21 3.25
CA ALA A 108 -0.86 -6.67 3.18
C ALA A 108 0.38 -7.10 2.39
N ALA A 109 0.73 -6.39 1.31
CA ALA A 109 1.94 -6.66 0.55
C ALA A 109 3.25 -6.30 1.28
N LEU A 110 3.19 -5.40 2.26
CA LEU A 110 4.33 -5.08 3.12
C LEU A 110 4.58 -6.11 4.23
N GLN A 111 3.67 -7.07 4.43
CA GLN A 111 3.89 -8.18 5.38
C GLN A 111 5.02 -9.10 4.90
N PRO A 112 5.66 -9.89 5.80
CA PRO A 112 6.61 -10.92 5.42
C PRO A 112 6.04 -11.86 4.35
N ALA A 113 6.87 -12.32 3.41
CA ALA A 113 6.43 -13.12 2.25
C ALA A 113 5.56 -14.35 2.61
N ALA A 114 5.78 -14.98 3.77
CA ALA A 114 4.98 -16.10 4.26
C ALA A 114 3.50 -15.75 4.55
N GLN A 115 3.19 -14.46 4.71
CA GLN A 115 1.86 -13.92 5.03
C GLN A 115 1.26 -13.14 3.85
N GLN A 116 1.99 -12.99 2.75
CA GLN A 116 1.48 -12.32 1.55
C GLN A 116 0.55 -13.27 0.78
N PRO A 117 -0.61 -12.81 0.32
CA PRO A 117 -1.45 -13.63 -0.54
C PRO A 117 -0.79 -13.86 -1.89
N ALA A 118 -0.80 -15.09 -2.38
CA ALA A 118 -0.12 -15.49 -3.61
C ALA A 118 -0.60 -14.76 -4.88
N TYR A 119 -1.77 -14.14 -4.84
CA TYR A 119 -2.33 -13.37 -5.96
C TYR A 119 -1.92 -11.89 -5.95
N LEU A 120 -1.22 -11.42 -4.92
CA LEU A 120 -0.80 -10.03 -4.78
C LEU A 120 0.73 -9.96 -4.83
N ALA A 121 1.25 -9.45 -5.96
CA ALA A 121 2.66 -9.13 -6.10
C ALA A 121 2.81 -7.61 -6.11
N LEU A 122 3.44 -7.06 -5.08
CA LEU A 122 3.81 -5.65 -5.06
C LEU A 122 5.18 -5.50 -5.71
N GLN A 123 5.19 -4.99 -6.94
CA GLN A 123 6.42 -4.60 -7.62
C GLN A 123 6.73 -3.16 -7.24
N LEU A 124 7.60 -2.99 -6.24
CA LEU A 124 8.13 -1.68 -5.85
C LEU A 124 9.33 -1.37 -6.74
N GLU A 125 9.08 -0.76 -7.89
CA GLU A 125 10.16 -0.18 -8.70
C GLU A 125 10.52 1.18 -8.12
N VAL A 126 11.54 1.20 -7.24
CA VAL A 126 12.09 2.45 -6.72
C VAL A 126 13.29 2.84 -7.56
N LEU A 127 13.09 3.85 -8.42
CA LEU A 127 14.19 4.57 -9.05
C LEU A 127 14.85 5.46 -7.97
N SER A 128 15.91 4.99 -7.32
CA SER A 128 16.75 5.83 -6.48
C SER A 128 17.79 6.56 -7.34
N ASP A 129 18.10 7.82 -7.03
CA ASP A 129 19.11 8.65 -7.75
C ASP A 129 20.52 8.04 -7.79
N ASP A 130 20.73 7.04 -6.94
CA ASP A 130 21.96 6.31 -6.68
C ASP A 130 21.89 4.84 -7.16
N GLY A 131 20.75 4.40 -7.70
CA GLY A 131 20.55 3.06 -8.27
C GLY A 131 20.58 1.92 -7.24
N LEU A 132 20.65 2.23 -5.94
CA LEU A 132 20.69 1.25 -4.86
C LEU A 132 19.27 0.94 -4.36
N PRO A 133 18.92 -0.34 -4.12
CA PRO A 133 17.59 -0.73 -3.70
C PRO A 133 17.30 -0.32 -2.25
N LEU A 134 16.05 0.08 -1.98
CA LEU A 134 15.54 0.26 -0.62
C LEU A 134 15.16 -1.10 -0.02
N THR A 135 15.47 -1.31 1.26
CA THR A 135 15.34 -2.63 1.91
C THR A 135 14.14 -2.71 2.86
N HIS A 136 13.71 -1.57 3.42
CA HIS A 136 12.58 -1.50 4.33
C HIS A 136 11.61 -0.43 3.88
N PHE A 137 10.32 -0.71 4.03
CA PHE A 137 9.26 0.21 3.64
C PHE A 137 8.30 0.38 4.80
N THR A 138 7.89 1.62 5.05
CA THR A 138 6.94 1.98 6.10
C THR A 138 5.84 2.83 5.49
N LEU A 139 4.59 2.56 5.84
CA LEU A 139 3.46 3.38 5.41
C LEU A 139 3.55 4.76 6.07
N ALA A 140 3.50 5.82 5.28
CA ALA A 140 3.45 7.18 5.83
C ALA A 140 2.19 7.41 6.69
N ALA A 141 1.10 6.69 6.39
CA ALA A 141 -0.14 6.72 7.16
C ALA A 141 0.01 6.17 8.60
N ASP A 142 1.02 5.32 8.84
CA ASP A 142 1.30 4.74 10.15
C ASP A 142 2.27 5.63 10.97
N VAL A 143 2.78 6.71 10.37
CA VAL A 143 3.68 7.68 11.00
C VAL A 143 2.86 8.82 11.61
N GLN A 144 2.76 8.84 12.93
CA GLN A 144 2.11 9.91 13.67
C GLN A 144 3.14 10.77 14.41
N ALA A 145 2.96 12.07 14.36
CA ALA A 145 3.65 12.96 15.27
C ALA A 145 3.13 12.74 16.70
N LYS A 146 4.03 12.74 17.69
CA LYS A 146 3.64 12.70 19.12
C LYS A 146 2.91 13.97 19.53
N ASP A 147 3.23 15.09 18.89
CA ASP A 147 2.50 16.35 19.00
C ASP A 147 1.57 16.51 17.79
N PRO A 148 0.23 16.54 17.99
CA PRO A 148 -0.73 16.74 16.91
C PRO A 148 -0.52 18.02 16.11
N LEU A 149 0.07 19.07 16.70
CA LEU A 149 0.37 20.33 15.99
C LEU A 149 1.47 20.16 14.93
N MET A 150 2.30 19.13 15.06
CA MET A 150 3.35 18.78 14.10
C MET A 150 2.88 17.77 13.05
N GLN A 151 1.63 17.28 13.13
CA GLN A 151 1.09 16.33 12.17
C GLN A 151 0.89 17.04 10.82
N ALA A 152 1.55 16.52 9.78
CA ALA A 152 1.34 17.03 8.43
C ALA A 152 -0.13 16.82 8.01
N PRO A 153 -0.75 17.80 7.33
CA PRO A 153 -2.11 17.64 6.82
C PRO A 153 -2.16 16.50 5.81
N ALA A 154 -3.21 15.70 5.86
CA ALA A 154 -3.43 14.64 4.88
C ALA A 154 -3.68 15.26 3.49
N VAL A 155 -2.73 15.08 2.57
CA VAL A 155 -2.90 15.49 1.18
C VAL A 155 -3.60 14.37 0.42
N GLN A 156 -4.76 14.66 -0.16
CA GLN A 156 -5.47 13.73 -1.04
C GLN A 156 -4.86 13.74 -2.44
N ALA A 157 -3.65 13.19 -2.55
CA ALA A 157 -3.01 12.87 -3.83
C ALA A 157 -3.37 11.44 -4.24
N LEU A 158 -3.31 11.14 -5.54
CA LEU A 158 -3.45 9.77 -6.02
C LEU A 158 -2.26 8.92 -5.56
N GLY A 159 -2.52 7.72 -5.03
CA GLY A 159 -1.48 6.78 -4.61
C GLY A 159 -1.26 6.72 -3.11
N ILE A 160 -0.51 5.69 -2.67
CA ILE A 160 -0.16 5.49 -1.26
C ILE A 160 1.29 5.87 -1.03
N SER A 161 1.53 6.76 -0.08
CA SER A 161 2.88 7.21 0.28
C SER A 161 3.54 6.23 1.24
N LEU A 162 4.75 5.83 0.89
CA LEU A 162 5.67 5.02 1.68
C LEU A 162 6.96 5.80 1.96
N VAL A 163 7.60 5.47 3.08
CA VAL A 163 8.98 5.81 3.34
C VAL A 163 9.80 4.55 3.12
N GLY A 164 10.64 4.54 2.10
CA GLY A 164 11.62 3.50 1.90
C GLY A 164 12.95 3.85 2.58
N GLN A 165 13.60 2.86 3.16
CA GLN A 165 14.83 2.98 3.94
C GLN A 165 15.86 1.96 3.45
N ARG A 166 17.12 2.38 3.43
CA ARG A 166 18.28 1.49 3.34
C ARG A 166 19.37 1.90 4.34
N PRO A 167 20.24 0.97 4.78
CA PRO A 167 21.38 1.32 5.62
C PRO A 167 22.35 2.26 4.89
N ASN A 168 22.97 3.16 5.65
CA ASN A 168 24.07 4.00 5.17
C ASN A 168 25.37 3.18 5.20
N THR A 169 26.01 3.01 4.04
CA THR A 169 27.26 2.23 3.94
C THR A 169 28.51 3.03 4.32
N GLY A 170 28.40 4.35 4.47
CA GLY A 170 29.51 5.28 4.70
C GLY A 170 30.42 5.49 3.48
N GLN A 171 30.11 4.84 2.34
CA GLN A 171 30.94 4.83 1.14
C GLN A 171 30.29 5.63 0.00
N GLY A 172 31.09 6.04 -0.99
CA GLY A 172 30.57 6.73 -2.18
C GLY A 172 29.78 7.99 -1.82
N ARG A 173 28.52 8.07 -2.30
CA ARG A 173 27.59 9.17 -1.99
C ARG A 173 26.97 9.06 -0.60
N ASP A 174 27.00 7.89 0.03
CA ASP A 174 26.40 7.65 1.36
C ASP A 174 27.08 8.47 2.47
N ARG A 175 28.34 8.89 2.25
CA ARG A 175 29.09 9.76 3.18
C ARG A 175 28.40 11.09 3.49
N TRP A 176 27.52 11.56 2.59
CA TRP A 176 26.80 12.81 2.72
C TRP A 176 25.41 12.64 3.34
N TYR A 177 25.03 11.40 3.65
CA TYR A 177 23.75 11.09 4.28
C TYR A 177 23.91 10.84 5.78
N PRO A 178 22.82 10.95 6.56
CA PRO A 178 22.84 10.67 7.98
C PRO A 178 23.25 9.20 8.28
N PRO A 179 23.98 8.95 9.38
CA PRO A 179 24.41 7.61 9.76
C PRO A 179 23.26 6.66 10.11
N GLU A 180 22.09 7.18 10.47
CA GLU A 180 20.89 6.41 10.82
C GLU A 180 20.29 5.66 9.62
N GLY A 181 20.60 6.09 8.39
CA GLY A 181 20.14 5.48 7.16
C GLY A 181 19.74 6.49 6.09
N ILE A 182 19.44 5.97 4.91
CA ILE A 182 19.00 6.74 3.75
C ILE A 182 17.50 6.50 3.58
N PHE A 183 16.73 7.58 3.69
CA PHE A 183 15.28 7.57 3.60
C PHE A 183 14.82 8.26 2.31
N ARG A 184 13.80 7.69 1.67
CA ARG A 184 13.17 8.23 0.46
C ARG A 184 11.66 8.14 0.54
N ALA A 185 10.99 9.20 0.09
CA ALA A 185 9.56 9.15 -0.18
C ALA A 185 9.33 8.34 -1.46
N VAL A 186 8.41 7.37 -1.38
CA VAL A 186 8.01 6.52 -2.49
C VAL A 186 6.50 6.59 -2.58
N THR A 187 5.94 6.71 -3.79
CA THR A 187 4.50 6.64 -4.00
C THR A 187 4.17 5.38 -4.75
N VAL A 188 3.24 4.60 -4.21
CA VAL A 188 2.76 3.36 -4.80
C VAL A 188 1.50 3.65 -5.61
N PHE A 189 1.50 3.16 -6.84
CA PHE A 189 0.37 3.18 -7.75
C PHE A 189 0.08 1.77 -8.24
N LEU A 190 -1.16 1.53 -8.66
CA LEU A 190 -1.52 0.33 -9.38
C LEU A 190 -0.89 0.39 -10.77
N GLN A 191 -0.06 -0.59 -11.09
CA GLN A 191 0.50 -0.72 -12.44
C GLN A 191 -0.43 -1.51 -13.36
N ALA A 192 -0.91 -2.68 -12.89
CA ALA A 192 -1.82 -3.53 -13.63
C ALA A 192 -2.63 -4.43 -12.69
N LEU A 193 -3.88 -4.74 -13.08
CA LEU A 193 -4.67 -5.83 -12.53
C LEU A 193 -4.70 -6.97 -13.55
N ILE A 194 -3.97 -8.04 -13.27
CA ILE A 194 -3.88 -9.21 -14.15
C ILE A 194 -4.67 -10.35 -13.52
N PHE A 195 -5.70 -10.82 -14.22
CA PHE A 195 -6.47 -12.00 -13.82
C PHE A 195 -5.98 -13.21 -14.61
N GLU A 196 -5.03 -13.96 -14.05
CA GLU A 196 -4.64 -15.24 -14.64
C GLU A 196 -5.70 -16.29 -14.35
N THR A 197 -6.51 -16.61 -15.35
CA THR A 197 -7.24 -17.88 -15.33
C THR A 197 -6.22 -19.00 -15.49
N ARG A 198 -5.83 -19.67 -14.40
CA ARG A 198 -5.27 -21.02 -14.53
C ARG A 198 -6.36 -21.91 -15.09
N CYS A 199 -6.46 -21.97 -16.41
CA CYS A 199 -7.26 -22.93 -17.12
C CYS A 199 -6.56 -24.30 -16.99
N ASN A 200 -6.66 -24.90 -15.81
CA ASN A 200 -6.29 -26.30 -15.64
C ASN A 200 -7.31 -27.10 -16.45
N ARG A 201 -6.86 -27.55 -17.63
CA ARG A 201 -7.41 -28.62 -18.46
C ARG A 201 -8.69 -29.24 -17.90
N CYS A 202 -9.85 -28.73 -18.28
CA CYS A 202 -11.10 -29.46 -18.41
C CYS A 202 -12.09 -28.55 -19.13
N CYS A 203 -12.54 -28.98 -20.30
CA CYS A 203 -13.57 -28.37 -21.16
C CYS A 203 -13.12 -27.17 -22.01
N GLY A 204 -13.09 -27.41 -23.33
CA GLY A 204 -12.59 -26.48 -24.33
C GLY A 204 -13.42 -25.21 -24.47
N CYS A 205 -12.74 -24.07 -24.40
CA CYS A 205 -13.27 -22.80 -24.87
C CYS A 205 -12.89 -22.60 -26.34
N ARG A 206 -13.89 -22.68 -27.23
CA ARG A 206 -13.82 -22.13 -28.58
C ARG A 206 -13.72 -20.60 -28.46
N ARG A 207 -12.69 -20.01 -29.05
CA ARG A 207 -12.62 -18.56 -29.28
C ARG A 207 -13.63 -18.17 -30.36
N GLY A 208 -14.44 -17.16 -30.06
CA GLY A 208 -15.16 -16.32 -31.01
C GLY A 208 -14.69 -14.89 -30.81
#